data_AF-A0A1A0H890-F1
#
_entry.id   AF-A0A1A0H890-F1
#
_cell.length_a   1.000
_cell.length_b   1.000
_cell.length_c   1.000
_cell.angle_alpha   90.00
_cell.angle_beta   90.00
_cell.angle_gamma   90.00
#
_symmetry.space_group_name_H-M   'P 1'
#
loop_
_entity.id
_entity.type
_entity.pdbx_description
1 polymer ?
#
loop_
_entity_poly.entity_id
_entity_poly.type
_entity_poly.pdbx_seq_one_letter_code
_entity_poly.pdbx_strand_id
1 'polypeptide(L)'
;MKLRLSGAEFRNIGKVDFTSFSQFGESSYVIFVRKGFWNEGEIAFGICTNQTQSIPFVVASFGLWINTGKMIFQKGIGSMTELYIVGKSIGNDSLVITNNGSICLYNTHWNTNMDIKGHGCIAVGSDSRLEISFSRGVNAVQNTQTIYLESPASVLAISGLTSLLTPPFINIAGFGQHNWIDLDIEFNNLATEYDYFEHSGLLVITQSKRQVVQIQIGESYDLKYFKLTSGPAGSRLVYELPSPNTPPSACSCEPI
;
A
#
# COMPACT_ATOMS: atom_id res chain seq x y z
N MET A 1 -18.46 2.98 -17.89
CA MET A 1 -19.53 3.51 -17.01
C MET A 1 -18.92 4.44 -15.96
N LYS A 2 -19.45 5.66 -15.80
CA LYS A 2 -18.98 6.60 -14.76
C LYS A 2 -20.05 6.71 -13.67
N LEU A 3 -19.70 6.39 -12.42
CA LEU A 3 -20.59 6.52 -11.28
C LEU A 3 -19.93 7.36 -10.19
N ARG A 4 -20.68 8.34 -9.68
CA ARG A 4 -20.27 9.17 -8.56
C ARG A 4 -21.35 9.13 -7.48
N LEU A 5 -20.99 8.62 -6.31
CA LEU A 5 -21.78 8.70 -5.10
C LEU A 5 -21.30 9.90 -4.29
N SER A 6 -22.21 10.78 -3.90
CA SER A 6 -21.88 11.94 -3.08
C SER A 6 -22.95 12.19 -2.03
N GLY A 7 -22.53 12.62 -0.84
CA GLY A 7 -23.45 12.81 0.28
C GLY A 7 -22.76 13.32 1.54
N ALA A 8 -23.52 13.38 2.63
CA ALA A 8 -22.93 13.64 3.93
C ALA A 8 -22.08 12.45 4.38
N GLU A 9 -22.63 11.24 4.29
CA GLU A 9 -22.06 10.02 4.83
C GLU A 9 -22.22 8.86 3.84
N PHE A 10 -21.30 7.89 3.91
CA PHE A 10 -21.41 6.60 3.23
C PHE A 10 -21.15 5.50 4.26
N ARG A 11 -22.09 4.56 4.39
CA ARG A 11 -22.01 3.45 5.32
C ARG A 11 -22.29 2.14 4.58
N ASN A 12 -21.32 1.24 4.55
CA ASN A 12 -21.48 -0.11 4.01
C ASN A 12 -21.29 -1.16 5.10
N ILE A 13 -22.28 -2.05 5.26
CA ILE A 13 -22.21 -3.25 6.13
C ILE A 13 -22.43 -4.55 5.33
N GLY A 14 -22.67 -4.44 4.03
CA GLY A 14 -22.97 -5.57 3.14
C GLY A 14 -21.96 -5.64 2.00
N LYS A 15 -22.41 -6.09 0.82
CA LYS A 15 -21.59 -6.13 -0.38
C LYS A 15 -21.99 -5.01 -1.34
N VAL A 16 -21.01 -4.26 -1.81
CA VAL A 16 -21.16 -3.25 -2.85
C VAL A 16 -20.20 -3.59 -3.97
N ASP A 17 -20.71 -3.64 -5.20
CA ASP A 17 -19.92 -4.03 -6.36
C ASP A 17 -20.04 -2.95 -7.45
N PHE A 18 -18.93 -2.27 -7.70
CA PHE A 18 -18.74 -1.31 -8.77
C PHE A 18 -17.83 -1.92 -9.84
N THR A 19 -18.37 -2.88 -10.59
CA THR A 19 -17.64 -3.55 -11.67
C THR A 19 -18.21 -3.25 -13.04
N SER A 20 -17.31 -2.96 -13.98
CA SER A 20 -17.62 -2.90 -15.39
C SER A 20 -16.41 -3.37 -16.17
N PHE A 21 -16.44 -4.63 -16.59
CA PHE A 21 -15.37 -5.23 -17.39
C PHE A 21 -15.60 -5.10 -18.90
N SER A 22 -16.26 -4.01 -19.32
CA SER A 22 -16.37 -3.71 -20.74
C SER A 22 -14.99 -3.32 -21.29
N GLN A 23 -14.57 -3.96 -22.39
CA GLN A 23 -13.39 -3.54 -23.14
C GLN A 23 -13.62 -2.21 -23.87
N PHE A 24 -14.89 -1.82 -24.04
CA PHE A 24 -15.32 -0.63 -24.76
C PHE A 24 -15.81 0.44 -23.77
N GLY A 25 -15.18 1.61 -23.84
CA GLY A 25 -15.59 2.79 -23.08
C GLY A 25 -14.93 2.92 -21.71
N GLU A 26 -14.91 4.16 -21.21
CA GLU A 26 -14.27 4.51 -19.94
C GLU A 26 -15.12 4.14 -18.74
N SER A 27 -14.49 3.63 -17.68
CA SER A 27 -15.14 3.41 -16.39
C SER A 27 -14.45 4.15 -15.25
N SER A 28 -15.25 4.76 -14.36
CA SER A 28 -14.75 5.38 -13.15
C SER A 28 -15.79 5.35 -12.03
N TYR A 29 -15.32 5.16 -10.81
CA TYR A 29 -16.12 4.99 -9.61
C TYR A 29 -15.60 5.91 -8.51
N VAL A 30 -16.47 6.81 -8.08
CA VAL A 30 -16.13 7.86 -7.12
C VAL A 30 -17.10 7.79 -5.94
N ILE A 31 -16.57 7.62 -4.74
CA ILE A 31 -17.26 7.89 -3.47
C ILE A 31 -16.68 9.17 -2.90
N PHE A 32 -17.53 10.17 -2.68
CA PHE A 32 -17.11 11.48 -2.19
C PHE A 32 -18.09 11.99 -1.12
N VAL A 33 -17.68 11.94 0.15
CA VAL A 33 -18.54 12.26 1.29
C VAL A 33 -17.96 13.37 2.16
N ARG A 34 -18.83 14.13 2.82
CA ARG A 34 -18.40 15.33 3.58
C ARG A 34 -18.07 15.05 5.05
N LYS A 35 -18.79 14.13 5.69
CA LYS A 35 -18.70 13.87 7.12
C LYS A 35 -17.99 12.56 7.43
N GLY A 36 -18.35 11.48 6.74
CA GLY A 36 -17.68 10.22 7.01
C GLY A 36 -17.93 9.10 6.02
N PHE A 37 -16.93 8.26 5.91
CA PHE A 37 -16.93 7.01 5.18
C PHE A 37 -16.68 5.86 6.17
N TRP A 38 -17.58 4.88 6.19
CA TRP A 38 -17.44 3.66 6.98
C TRP A 38 -17.70 2.45 6.09
N ASN A 39 -16.72 1.56 6.03
CA ASN A 39 -16.86 0.24 5.42
C ASN A 39 -16.62 -0.86 6.45
N GLU A 40 -17.69 -1.57 6.81
CA GLU A 40 -17.68 -2.77 7.65
C GLU A 40 -17.94 -4.05 6.82
N GLY A 41 -18.40 -3.89 5.57
CA GLY A 41 -18.66 -4.97 4.62
C GLY A 41 -17.58 -5.10 3.54
N GLU A 42 -17.98 -5.51 2.34
CA GLU A 42 -17.10 -5.65 1.18
C GLU A 42 -17.45 -4.61 0.10
N ILE A 43 -16.44 -3.93 -0.43
CA ILE A 43 -16.58 -3.04 -1.60
C ILE A 43 -15.59 -3.47 -2.68
N ALA A 44 -16.11 -3.76 -3.87
CA ALA A 44 -15.35 -4.12 -5.05
C ALA A 44 -15.38 -2.98 -6.07
N PHE A 45 -14.21 -2.59 -6.59
CA PHE A 45 -14.06 -1.64 -7.68
C PHE A 45 -13.31 -2.32 -8.82
N GLY A 46 -13.98 -2.56 -9.95
CA GLY A 46 -13.41 -3.29 -11.08
C GLY A 46 -13.62 -2.59 -12.42
N ILE A 47 -12.54 -2.38 -13.16
CA ILE A 47 -12.57 -1.84 -14.54
C ILE A 47 -11.72 -2.72 -15.46
N CYS A 48 -12.10 -2.89 -16.73
CA CYS A 48 -11.29 -3.68 -17.68
C CYS A 48 -10.16 -2.86 -18.32
N THR A 49 -10.49 -1.73 -18.95
CA THR A 49 -9.54 -0.88 -19.66
C THR A 49 -9.61 0.55 -19.14
N ASN A 50 -8.48 1.26 -19.18
CA ASN A 50 -8.46 2.71 -18.95
C ASN A 50 -7.91 3.41 -20.18
N GLN A 51 -8.75 4.25 -20.77
CA GLN A 51 -8.34 5.32 -21.67
C GLN A 51 -8.55 6.70 -20.99
N THR A 52 -8.73 6.73 -19.67
CA THR A 52 -9.15 7.93 -18.95
C THR A 52 -8.00 8.91 -18.73
N GLN A 53 -8.27 10.21 -18.90
CA GLN A 53 -7.43 11.30 -18.36
C GLN A 53 -7.62 11.50 -16.84
N SER A 54 -8.64 10.88 -16.25
CA SER A 54 -9.00 11.01 -14.82
C SER A 54 -8.69 9.74 -14.03
N ILE A 55 -8.42 9.90 -12.73
CA ILE A 55 -8.26 8.80 -11.76
C ILE A 55 -9.58 8.01 -11.66
N PRO A 56 -9.60 6.70 -12.00
CA PRO A 56 -10.86 5.94 -12.07
C PRO A 56 -11.35 5.42 -10.72
N PHE A 57 -10.50 5.30 -9.71
CA PHE A 57 -10.90 4.90 -8.37
C PHE A 57 -10.69 6.04 -7.38
N VAL A 58 -11.77 6.54 -6.80
CA VAL A 58 -11.73 7.64 -5.83
C VAL A 58 -12.60 7.31 -4.62
N VAL A 59 -12.01 7.29 -3.43
CA VAL A 59 -12.74 7.16 -2.15
C VAL A 59 -12.30 8.28 -1.21
N ALA A 60 -13.11 9.34 -1.14
CA ALA A 60 -12.77 10.57 -0.44
C ALA A 60 -13.78 10.90 0.65
N SER A 61 -13.28 11.25 1.84
CA SER A 61 -14.06 11.80 2.96
C SER A 61 -13.43 13.10 3.46
N PHE A 62 -14.21 14.16 3.64
CA PHE A 62 -13.77 15.41 4.31
C PHE A 62 -13.86 15.33 5.84
N GLY A 63 -14.33 14.20 6.36
CA GLY A 63 -14.25 13.90 7.78
C GLY A 63 -13.68 12.50 7.94
N LEU A 64 -14.33 11.72 8.80
CA LEU A 64 -13.82 10.41 9.21
C LEU A 64 -13.74 9.44 8.02
N TRP A 65 -12.68 8.62 7.99
CA TRP A 65 -12.54 7.53 7.02
C TRP A 65 -12.12 6.27 7.77
N ILE A 66 -13.01 5.28 7.81
CA ILE A 66 -12.80 4.01 8.51
C ILE A 66 -13.13 2.85 7.58
N ASN A 67 -12.20 1.91 7.49
CA ASN A 67 -12.41 0.60 6.91
C ASN A 67 -12.12 -0.48 7.97
N THR A 68 -13.10 -1.27 8.35
CA THR A 68 -12.93 -2.52 9.11
C THR A 68 -13.26 -3.76 8.27
N GLY A 69 -13.88 -3.56 7.10
CA GLY A 69 -14.20 -4.61 6.14
C GLY A 69 -13.15 -4.75 5.03
N LYS A 70 -13.58 -5.17 3.84
CA LYS A 70 -12.71 -5.41 2.69
C LYS A 70 -12.97 -4.39 1.57
N MET A 71 -11.92 -3.89 0.96
CA MET A 71 -11.98 -3.06 -0.24
C MET A 71 -11.04 -3.63 -1.30
N ILE A 72 -11.55 -3.88 -2.50
CA ILE A 72 -10.77 -4.45 -3.61
C ILE A 72 -10.77 -3.46 -4.76
N PHE A 73 -9.60 -3.14 -5.30
CA PHE A 73 -9.41 -2.28 -6.45
C PHE A 73 -8.67 -3.05 -7.53
N GLN A 74 -9.33 -3.22 -8.69
CA GLN A 74 -8.81 -4.06 -9.75
C GLN A 74 -8.97 -3.44 -11.13
N LYS A 75 -7.86 -3.41 -11.88
CA LYS A 75 -7.89 -3.22 -13.32
C LYS A 75 -7.60 -4.54 -14.03
N GLY A 76 -8.45 -4.91 -14.99
CA GLY A 76 -8.35 -6.18 -15.71
C GLY A 76 -7.11 -6.30 -16.60
N ILE A 77 -6.88 -5.35 -17.50
CA ILE A 77 -5.78 -5.45 -18.49
C ILE A 77 -5.08 -4.10 -18.75
N GLY A 78 -3.86 -4.19 -19.29
CA GLY A 78 -3.03 -3.04 -19.64
C GLY A 78 -2.22 -2.51 -18.46
N SER A 79 -1.70 -1.27 -18.59
CA SER A 79 -0.89 -0.61 -17.54
C SER A 79 -1.67 -0.41 -16.24
N MET A 80 -0.97 -0.19 -15.13
CA MET A 80 -1.57 0.17 -13.85
C MET A 80 -2.55 1.34 -13.95
N THR A 81 -3.50 1.37 -13.01
CA THR A 81 -4.37 2.52 -12.80
C THR A 81 -4.15 3.21 -11.48
N GLU A 82 -4.37 4.52 -11.44
CA GLU A 82 -4.33 5.31 -10.21
C GLU A 82 -5.54 5.02 -9.30
N LEU A 83 -5.27 4.95 -8.00
CA LEU A 83 -6.21 4.96 -6.90
C LEU A 83 -5.98 6.19 -6.04
N TYR A 84 -7.05 6.94 -5.77
CA TYR A 84 -7.03 8.07 -4.84
C TYR A 84 -7.94 7.81 -3.65
N ILE A 85 -7.33 7.71 -2.47
CA ILE A 85 -8.03 7.65 -1.19
C ILE A 85 -7.65 8.91 -0.40
N VAL A 86 -8.62 9.53 0.27
CA VAL A 86 -8.33 10.63 1.21
C VAL A 86 -9.36 10.63 2.35
N GLY A 87 -8.88 10.87 3.55
CA GLY A 87 -9.68 11.03 4.76
C GLY A 87 -9.10 12.12 5.65
N LYS A 88 -9.85 12.52 6.68
CA LYS A 88 -9.43 13.50 7.68
C LYS A 88 -9.65 12.98 9.09
N SER A 89 -8.80 13.43 10.02
CA SER A 89 -9.02 13.21 11.44
C SER A 89 -10.09 14.16 11.95
N ILE A 90 -10.87 13.71 12.93
CA ILE A 90 -11.83 14.57 13.62
C ILE A 90 -11.05 15.55 14.51
N GLY A 91 -11.23 16.85 14.26
CA GLY A 91 -10.80 17.90 15.19
C GLY A 91 -9.43 18.55 14.93
N ASN A 92 -8.62 18.05 13.98
CA ASN A 92 -7.32 18.68 13.66
C ASN A 92 -7.00 18.77 12.15
N ASP A 93 -7.98 18.48 11.28
CA ASP A 93 -7.86 18.54 9.81
C ASP A 93 -6.71 17.74 9.17
N SER A 94 -6.00 16.92 9.95
CA SER A 94 -4.88 16.11 9.45
C SER A 94 -5.39 15.08 8.47
N LEU A 95 -4.69 14.91 7.33
CA LEU A 95 -5.03 13.90 6.35
C LEU A 95 -4.68 12.52 6.92
N VAL A 96 -5.70 11.71 7.19
CA VAL A 96 -5.54 10.38 7.77
C VAL A 96 -6.70 9.47 7.39
N ILE A 97 -6.39 8.19 7.22
CA ILE A 97 -7.37 7.11 7.14
C ILE A 97 -7.14 6.10 8.26
N THR A 98 -8.19 5.42 8.70
CA THR A 98 -8.09 4.28 9.62
C THR A 98 -8.48 3.00 8.91
N ASN A 99 -7.52 2.10 8.71
CA ASN A 99 -7.73 0.78 8.13
C ASN A 99 -7.47 -0.31 9.19
N ASN A 100 -8.54 -0.98 9.60
CA ASN A 100 -8.53 -2.15 10.47
C ASN A 100 -8.96 -3.42 9.72
N GLY A 101 -9.32 -3.31 8.44
CA GLY A 101 -9.68 -4.42 7.56
C GLY A 101 -8.64 -4.62 6.46
N SER A 102 -9.11 -4.93 5.25
CA SER A 102 -8.25 -5.25 4.10
C SER A 102 -8.46 -4.24 2.97
N ILE A 103 -7.37 -3.75 2.39
CA ILE A 103 -7.36 -3.00 1.12
C ILE A 103 -6.51 -3.78 0.13
N CYS A 104 -7.09 -4.21 -0.99
CA CYS A 104 -6.46 -5.08 -1.98
C CYS A 104 -6.26 -4.31 -3.29
N LEU A 105 -5.04 -4.36 -3.83
CA LEU A 105 -4.66 -3.69 -5.07
C LEU A 105 -4.31 -4.74 -6.14
N TYR A 106 -4.98 -4.67 -7.28
CA TYR A 106 -4.68 -5.51 -8.46
C TYR A 106 -4.56 -4.64 -9.70
N ASN A 107 -3.41 -4.68 -10.37
CA ASN A 107 -3.03 -3.78 -11.46
C ASN A 107 -3.33 -2.30 -11.13
N THR A 108 -3.06 -1.91 -9.88
CA THR A 108 -3.43 -0.62 -9.31
C THR A 108 -2.22 0.03 -8.64
N HIS A 109 -2.06 1.33 -8.87
CA HIS A 109 -1.07 2.19 -8.26
C HIS A 109 -1.75 3.09 -7.23
N TRP A 110 -1.27 3.05 -5.98
CA TRP A 110 -1.73 3.92 -4.91
C TRP A 110 -0.56 4.70 -4.33
N ASN A 111 -0.47 5.98 -4.67
CA ASN A 111 0.45 6.92 -4.03
C ASN A 111 -0.25 7.57 -2.82
N THR A 112 0.26 7.27 -1.63
CA THR A 112 -0.32 7.75 -0.37
C THR A 112 0.21 9.15 -0.04
N ASN A 113 -0.71 10.05 0.30
CA ASN A 113 -0.41 11.45 0.67
C ASN A 113 -0.98 11.81 2.05
N MET A 114 -1.22 10.79 2.88
CA MET A 114 -1.88 10.88 4.18
C MET A 114 -1.36 9.78 5.10
N ASP A 115 -1.60 9.95 6.41
CA ASP A 115 -1.27 8.92 7.39
C ASP A 115 -2.24 7.74 7.27
N ILE A 116 -1.73 6.51 7.36
CA ILE A 116 -2.52 5.29 7.42
C ILE A 116 -2.41 4.70 8.83
N LYS A 117 -3.50 4.75 9.57
CA LYS A 117 -3.60 4.22 10.94
C LYS A 117 -4.39 2.92 10.98
N GLY A 118 -4.25 2.21 12.11
CA GLY A 118 -4.98 0.98 12.37
C GLY A 118 -4.09 -0.26 12.30
N HIS A 119 -4.74 -1.41 12.36
CA HIS A 119 -4.11 -2.74 12.47
C HIS A 119 -4.49 -3.65 11.30
N GLY A 120 -4.99 -3.07 10.21
CA GLY A 120 -5.43 -3.80 9.03
C GLY A 120 -4.28 -4.25 8.14
N CYS A 121 -4.64 -4.62 6.91
CA CYS A 121 -3.69 -4.98 5.87
C CYS A 121 -3.93 -4.22 4.56
N ILE A 122 -2.84 -3.91 3.86
CA ILE A 122 -2.86 -3.48 2.46
C ILE A 122 -2.15 -4.56 1.65
N ALA A 123 -2.90 -5.33 0.87
CA ALA A 123 -2.34 -6.31 -0.05
C ALA A 123 -2.02 -5.65 -1.39
N VAL A 124 -0.76 -5.72 -1.78
CA VAL A 124 -0.26 -5.28 -3.07
C VAL A 124 -0.17 -6.52 -3.94
N GLY A 125 -1.19 -6.72 -4.77
CA GLY A 125 -1.33 -7.87 -5.67
C GLY A 125 -0.57 -7.72 -6.99
N SER A 126 -0.95 -8.53 -7.97
CA SER A 126 -0.34 -8.57 -9.30
C SER A 126 -0.26 -7.19 -9.94
N ASP A 127 0.90 -6.88 -10.50
CA ASP A 127 1.19 -5.64 -11.24
C ASP A 127 0.78 -4.37 -10.48
N SER A 128 0.84 -4.38 -9.15
CA SER A 128 0.41 -3.27 -8.31
C SER A 128 1.57 -2.59 -7.62
N ARG A 129 1.38 -1.30 -7.33
CA ARG A 129 2.38 -0.48 -6.65
C ARG A 129 1.73 0.32 -5.53
N LEU A 130 2.33 0.25 -4.35
CA LEU A 130 2.00 1.11 -3.21
C LEU A 130 3.18 2.04 -2.97
N GLU A 131 2.93 3.36 -2.91
CA GLU A 131 3.94 4.34 -2.52
C GLU A 131 3.60 4.97 -1.19
N ILE A 132 4.54 4.91 -0.25
CA ILE A 132 4.44 5.51 1.08
C ILE A 132 5.47 6.63 1.20
N SER A 133 5.00 7.83 1.56
CA SER A 133 5.87 8.97 1.79
C SER A 133 5.91 9.37 3.26
N PHE A 134 7.08 9.25 3.86
CA PHE A 134 7.38 9.74 5.20
C PHE A 134 7.88 11.20 5.21
N SER A 135 7.76 11.92 4.09
CA SER A 135 8.15 13.33 3.98
C SER A 135 7.45 14.25 5.00
N ARG A 136 6.30 13.84 5.53
CA ARG A 136 5.53 14.55 6.57
C ARG A 136 5.78 14.06 7.99
N GLY A 137 6.65 13.05 8.16
CA GLY A 137 7.00 12.46 9.46
C GLY A 137 6.85 10.95 9.50
N VAL A 138 7.25 10.36 10.62
CA VAL A 138 7.33 8.90 10.84
C VAL A 138 5.98 8.18 10.91
N ASN A 139 4.87 8.92 10.94
CA ASN A 139 3.53 8.36 11.13
C ASN A 139 2.77 8.09 9.82
N ALA A 140 3.45 8.16 8.67
CA ALA A 140 2.83 7.95 7.36
C ALA A 140 2.11 6.59 7.26
N VAL A 141 2.65 5.56 7.90
CA VAL A 141 1.97 4.29 8.16
C VAL A 141 2.24 3.86 9.60
N GLN A 142 1.18 3.53 10.34
CA GLN A 142 1.31 3.06 11.71
C GLN A 142 1.98 1.69 11.75
N ASN A 143 2.87 1.47 12.71
CA ASN A 143 3.59 0.20 12.91
C ASN A 143 2.71 -1.01 13.30
N THR A 144 1.39 -0.87 13.31
CA THR A 144 0.44 -1.98 13.46
C THR A 144 -0.23 -2.36 12.14
N GLN A 145 -0.09 -1.52 11.12
CA GLN A 145 -0.55 -1.80 9.76
C GLN A 145 0.43 -2.77 9.10
N THR A 146 -0.10 -3.74 8.36
CA THR A 146 0.71 -4.66 7.55
C THR A 146 0.58 -4.32 6.07
N ILE A 147 1.70 -4.32 5.35
CA ILE A 147 1.74 -4.27 3.89
C ILE A 147 2.09 -5.67 3.41
N TYR A 148 1.23 -6.31 2.63
CA TYR A 148 1.48 -7.64 2.08
C TYR A 148 1.87 -7.54 0.61
N LEU A 149 3.08 -7.98 0.27
CA LEU A 149 3.51 -8.13 -1.12
C LEU A 149 3.04 -9.51 -1.62
N GLU A 150 1.83 -9.54 -2.18
CA GLU A 150 1.09 -10.77 -2.48
C GLU A 150 1.62 -11.51 -3.72
N SER A 151 2.21 -10.80 -4.69
CA SER A 151 2.61 -11.35 -5.97
C SER A 151 4.08 -11.07 -6.31
N PRO A 152 4.69 -11.83 -7.22
CA PRO A 152 6.04 -11.57 -7.74
C PRO A 152 6.26 -10.20 -8.39
N ALA A 153 5.21 -9.53 -8.87
CA ALA A 153 5.31 -8.23 -9.52
C ALA A 153 4.92 -7.06 -8.60
N SER A 154 4.62 -7.35 -7.34
CA SER A 154 4.21 -6.36 -6.35
C SER A 154 5.37 -5.42 -6.02
N VAL A 155 5.08 -4.13 -5.90
CA VAL A 155 6.08 -3.13 -5.55
C VAL A 155 5.62 -2.26 -4.39
N LEU A 156 6.43 -2.21 -3.34
CA LEU A 156 6.34 -1.17 -2.32
C LEU A 156 7.45 -0.15 -2.57
N ALA A 157 7.10 1.13 -2.69
CA ALA A 157 8.07 2.21 -2.74
C ALA A 157 7.94 3.09 -1.50
N ILE A 158 9.07 3.35 -0.85
CA ILE A 158 9.14 4.13 0.37
C ILE A 158 10.00 5.36 0.11
N SER A 159 9.45 6.52 0.44
CA SER A 159 10.09 7.82 0.24
C SER A 159 10.09 8.68 1.50
N GLY A 160 10.86 9.77 1.48
CA GLY A 160 11.07 10.69 2.58
C GLY A 160 12.00 10.13 3.66
N LEU A 161 12.84 9.14 3.38
CA LEU A 161 13.64 8.47 4.42
C LEU A 161 14.80 9.33 4.93
N THR A 162 15.42 10.13 4.06
CA THR A 162 16.62 10.91 4.38
C THR A 162 16.33 12.10 5.32
N SER A 163 15.12 12.63 5.29
CA SER A 163 14.69 13.78 6.10
C SER A 163 14.27 13.42 7.53
N LEU A 164 14.16 12.14 7.87
CA LEU A 164 13.63 11.69 9.16
C LEU A 164 14.71 11.59 10.25
N LEU A 165 14.53 12.30 11.37
CA LEU A 165 15.43 12.16 12.52
C LEU A 165 15.41 10.74 13.13
N THR A 166 14.29 10.04 13.02
CA THR A 166 14.10 8.68 13.52
C THR A 166 13.70 7.75 12.37
N PRO A 167 14.35 6.59 12.20
CA PRO A 167 14.01 5.66 11.12
C PRO A 167 12.60 5.12 11.32
N PRO A 168 11.75 5.13 10.28
CA PRO A 168 10.40 4.60 10.37
C PRO A 168 10.44 3.07 10.49
N PHE A 169 9.41 2.52 11.13
CA PHE A 169 9.23 1.08 11.31
C PHE A 169 8.01 0.61 10.51
N ILE A 170 8.20 -0.39 9.65
CA ILE A 170 7.18 -0.85 8.70
C ILE A 170 7.04 -2.37 8.79
N ASN A 171 5.82 -2.88 8.87
CA ASN A 171 5.59 -4.32 8.76
C ASN A 171 5.29 -4.71 7.32
N ILE A 172 6.02 -5.69 6.83
CA ILE A 172 5.85 -6.25 5.50
C ILE A 172 5.68 -7.77 5.61
N ALA A 173 4.65 -8.30 4.96
CA ALA A 173 4.48 -9.73 4.74
C ALA A 173 4.78 -10.07 3.28
N GLY A 174 5.15 -11.32 3.00
CA GLY A 174 5.25 -11.83 1.63
C GLY A 174 6.49 -11.37 0.85
N PHE A 175 7.44 -10.67 1.46
CA PHE A 175 8.64 -10.22 0.76
C PHE A 175 9.43 -11.41 0.19
N GLY A 176 9.69 -11.44 -1.10
CA GLY A 176 10.32 -12.57 -1.79
C GLY A 176 9.74 -12.83 -3.17
N GLN A 177 10.30 -13.83 -3.85
CA GLN A 177 9.85 -14.28 -5.17
C GLN A 177 9.74 -13.12 -6.19
N HIS A 178 10.75 -12.25 -6.26
CA HIS A 178 10.85 -11.12 -7.20
C HIS A 178 9.95 -9.91 -6.94
N ASN A 179 9.17 -9.85 -5.86
CA ASN A 179 8.62 -8.56 -5.45
C ASN A 179 9.73 -7.63 -4.94
N TRP A 180 9.46 -6.32 -4.97
CA TRP A 180 10.48 -5.30 -4.72
C TRP A 180 10.07 -4.32 -3.64
N ILE A 181 11.06 -3.92 -2.84
CA ILE A 181 10.98 -2.76 -1.95
C ILE A 181 11.93 -1.69 -2.47
N ASP A 182 11.37 -0.64 -3.05
CA ASP A 182 12.08 0.54 -3.53
C ASP A 182 12.25 1.56 -2.39
N LEU A 183 13.43 2.16 -2.27
CA LEU A 183 13.77 3.14 -1.24
C LEU A 183 14.37 4.38 -1.88
N ASP A 184 13.93 5.56 -1.45
CA ASP A 184 14.41 6.86 -1.95
C ASP A 184 15.78 7.31 -1.40
N ILE A 185 16.63 6.33 -1.09
CA ILE A 185 18.01 6.53 -0.67
C ILE A 185 18.95 6.16 -1.82
N GLU A 186 19.95 7.00 -2.05
CA GLU A 186 20.99 6.73 -3.05
C GLU A 186 21.69 5.39 -2.77
N PHE A 187 21.78 4.55 -3.80
CA PHE A 187 22.52 3.30 -3.72
C PHE A 187 24.02 3.57 -3.86
N ASN A 188 24.77 3.28 -2.79
CA ASN A 188 26.21 3.32 -2.78
C ASN A 188 26.73 2.04 -2.12
N ASN A 189 27.43 1.19 -2.85
CA ASN A 189 27.91 -0.11 -2.35
C ASN A 189 28.91 0.00 -1.18
N LEU A 190 29.49 1.17 -0.92
CA LEU A 190 30.40 1.43 0.20
C LEU A 190 29.71 2.05 1.42
N ALA A 191 28.46 2.50 1.28
CA ALA A 191 27.76 3.28 2.30
C ALA A 191 26.33 2.81 2.58
N THR A 192 25.72 2.03 1.69
CA THR A 192 24.37 1.51 1.84
C THR A 192 24.44 0.03 2.16
N GLU A 193 24.02 -0.32 3.37
CA GLU A 193 24.14 -1.65 3.96
C GLU A 193 22.78 -2.11 4.50
N TYR A 194 22.65 -3.42 4.71
CA TYR A 194 21.50 -4.00 5.38
C TYR A 194 21.94 -5.06 6.39
N ASP A 195 21.20 -5.16 7.48
CA ASP A 195 21.36 -6.18 8.52
C ASP A 195 20.02 -6.88 8.75
N TYR A 196 20.02 -8.20 8.81
CA TYR A 196 18.84 -8.99 9.14
C TYR A 196 19.04 -9.73 10.46
N PHE A 197 18.11 -9.54 11.39
CA PHE A 197 18.11 -10.15 12.71
C PHE A 197 17.18 -11.37 12.74
N GLU A 198 17.73 -12.54 12.42
CA GLU A 198 16.99 -13.80 12.17
C GLU A 198 15.91 -14.13 13.20
N HIS A 199 16.18 -13.93 14.50
CA HIS A 199 15.24 -14.25 15.59
C HIS A 199 14.10 -13.26 15.76
N SER A 200 14.27 -12.03 15.29
CA SER A 200 13.21 -11.03 15.35
C SER A 200 12.49 -10.87 14.02
N GLY A 201 13.11 -11.28 12.92
CA GLY A 201 12.63 -11.00 11.58
C GLY A 201 12.76 -9.53 11.15
N LEU A 202 13.59 -8.76 11.87
CA LEU A 202 13.83 -7.35 11.59
C LEU A 202 14.94 -7.19 10.56
N LEU A 203 14.67 -6.45 9.50
CA LEU A 203 15.64 -5.98 8.52
C LEU A 203 15.89 -4.49 8.74
N VAL A 204 17.13 -4.10 8.94
CA VAL A 204 17.54 -2.71 9.12
C VAL A 204 18.37 -2.28 7.92
N ILE A 205 18.04 -1.12 7.36
CA ILE A 205 18.80 -0.55 6.25
C ILE A 205 19.50 0.71 6.75
N THR A 206 20.79 0.80 6.43
CA THR A 206 21.69 1.86 6.87
C THR A 206 22.29 2.55 5.67
N GLN A 207 22.38 3.88 5.71
CA GLN A 207 23.11 4.68 4.74
C GLN A 207 24.12 5.58 5.47
N SER A 208 25.40 5.49 5.11
CA SER A 208 26.50 6.25 5.72
C SER A 208 26.51 6.13 7.25
N LYS A 209 26.34 4.90 7.77
CA LYS A 209 26.27 4.55 9.21
C LYS A 209 25.04 5.09 9.96
N ARG A 210 24.05 5.66 9.27
CA ARG A 210 22.77 6.06 9.84
C ARG A 210 21.67 5.11 9.41
N GLN A 211 20.91 4.58 10.37
CA GLN A 211 19.71 3.80 10.08
C GLN A 211 18.69 4.69 9.37
N VAL A 212 18.19 4.23 8.22
CA VAL A 212 17.23 4.97 7.39
C VAL A 212 15.84 4.36 7.43
N VAL A 213 15.71 3.04 7.62
CA VAL A 213 14.41 2.35 7.76
C VAL A 213 14.59 1.03 8.50
N GLN A 214 13.54 0.65 9.24
CA GLN A 214 13.39 -0.62 9.92
C GLN A 214 12.18 -1.36 9.33
N ILE A 215 12.39 -2.60 8.88
CA ILE A 215 11.36 -3.38 8.19
C ILE A 215 11.20 -4.73 8.88
N GLN A 216 10.04 -4.95 9.47
CA GLN A 216 9.66 -6.25 10.02
C GLN A 216 9.14 -7.15 8.90
N ILE A 217 9.94 -8.15 8.49
CA ILE A 217 9.59 -9.10 7.42
C ILE A 217 9.30 -10.52 7.92
N GLY A 218 9.52 -10.76 9.22
CA GLY A 218 9.37 -12.08 9.84
C GLY A 218 10.64 -12.90 9.76
N GLU A 219 10.64 -14.03 10.47
CA GLU A 219 11.81 -14.88 10.68
C GLU A 219 12.14 -15.76 9.45
N SER A 220 13.22 -16.54 9.54
CA SER A 220 13.57 -17.62 8.59
C SER A 220 14.01 -17.22 7.18
N TYR A 221 14.32 -15.94 6.93
CA TYR A 221 14.98 -15.55 5.67
C TYR A 221 16.47 -15.90 5.70
N ASP A 222 17.03 -16.36 4.58
CA ASP A 222 18.48 -16.59 4.45
C ASP A 222 19.17 -15.35 3.83
N LEU A 223 20.05 -14.73 4.61
CA LEU A 223 20.83 -13.54 4.26
C LEU A 223 21.48 -13.60 2.86
N LYS A 224 21.88 -14.79 2.38
CA LYS A 224 22.57 -14.98 1.09
C LYS A 224 21.72 -14.62 -0.12
N TYR A 225 20.40 -14.63 0.03
CA TYR A 225 19.46 -14.34 -1.05
C TYR A 225 18.94 -12.91 -1.01
N PHE A 226 19.35 -12.09 -0.04
CA PHE A 226 19.10 -10.66 -0.07
C PHE A 226 20.08 -9.97 -1.01
N LYS A 227 19.54 -9.02 -1.77
CA LYS A 227 20.32 -8.13 -2.60
C LYS A 227 19.82 -6.71 -2.41
N LEU A 228 20.77 -5.80 -2.22
CA LEU A 228 20.52 -4.38 -2.32
C LEU A 228 21.18 -3.89 -3.61
N THR A 229 20.39 -3.30 -4.50
CA THR A 229 20.85 -2.84 -5.81
C THR A 229 20.38 -1.41 -6.05
N SER A 230 20.82 -0.81 -7.16
CA SER A 230 20.13 0.39 -7.67
C SER A 230 18.71 0.02 -8.12
N GLY A 231 17.77 0.94 -7.89
CA GLY A 231 16.38 0.81 -8.28
C GLY A 231 15.79 2.13 -8.77
N PRO A 232 14.53 2.14 -9.25
CA PRO A 232 13.90 3.32 -9.84
C PRO A 232 13.82 4.54 -8.91
N ALA A 233 13.73 4.31 -7.59
CA ALA A 233 13.67 5.38 -6.59
C ALA A 233 15.04 5.74 -6.00
N GLY A 234 16.11 4.99 -6.30
CA GLY A 234 17.41 5.08 -5.65
C GLY A 234 17.96 3.69 -5.38
N SER A 235 17.57 3.10 -4.26
CA SER A 235 17.94 1.73 -3.87
C SER A 235 16.74 0.78 -3.98
N ARG A 236 17.02 -0.50 -4.22
CA ARG A 236 16.01 -1.57 -4.28
C ARG A 236 16.51 -2.76 -3.48
N LEU A 237 15.67 -3.22 -2.56
CA LEU A 237 15.85 -4.47 -1.85
C LEU A 237 15.11 -5.59 -2.57
N VAL A 238 15.79 -6.72 -2.75
CA VAL A 238 15.28 -7.93 -3.39
C VAL A 238 15.60 -9.13 -2.51
N TYR A 239 14.68 -10.10 -2.45
CA TYR A 239 14.92 -11.43 -1.91
C TYR A 239 14.56 -12.47 -2.99
N GLU A 240 15.52 -13.33 -3.35
CA GLU A 240 15.42 -14.17 -4.55
C GLU A 240 14.55 -15.43 -4.36
N LEU A 241 14.39 -15.89 -3.12
CA LEU A 241 13.56 -17.04 -2.80
C LEU A 241 12.13 -16.62 -2.45
N PRO A 242 11.15 -17.54 -2.46
CA PRO A 242 9.83 -17.28 -1.89
C PRO A 242 9.89 -16.84 -0.43
N SER A 243 8.93 -16.02 0.00
CA SER A 243 8.79 -15.68 1.41
C SER A 243 8.63 -16.96 2.23
N PRO A 244 9.41 -17.15 3.31
CA PRO A 244 9.27 -18.30 4.19
C PRO A 244 8.04 -18.20 5.09
N ASN A 245 7.42 -17.03 5.17
CA ASN A 245 6.34 -16.73 6.12
C ASN A 245 4.99 -16.67 5.43
N THR A 246 3.95 -17.13 6.12
CA THR A 246 2.57 -16.97 5.67
C THR A 246 2.06 -15.57 6.06
N PRO A 247 1.29 -14.90 5.19
CA PRO A 247 0.73 -13.59 5.51
C PRO A 247 -0.36 -13.71 6.59
N PRO A 248 -0.63 -12.63 7.37
CA PRO A 248 -1.77 -12.59 8.28
C PRO A 248 -3.10 -12.84 7.55
N SER A 249 -4.06 -13.47 8.23
CA SER A 249 -5.41 -13.73 7.66
C SER A 249 -6.13 -12.46 7.22
N ALA A 250 -5.88 -11.33 7.89
CA ALA A 250 -6.39 -10.01 7.52
C ALA A 250 -5.90 -9.52 6.14
N CYS A 251 -4.87 -10.14 5.57
CA CYS A 251 -4.36 -9.86 4.24
C CYS A 251 -4.98 -10.75 3.15
N SER A 252 -5.96 -11.59 3.48
CA SER A 252 -6.62 -12.46 2.50
C SER A 252 -7.47 -11.65 1.53
N CYS A 253 -6.99 -11.56 0.30
CA CYS A 253 -7.64 -10.90 -0.82
C CYS A 253 -7.92 -11.92 -1.92
N GLU A 254 -9.08 -11.77 -2.57
CA GLU A 254 -9.42 -12.52 -3.78
C GLU A 254 -9.73 -11.46 -4.85
N PRO A 255 -9.10 -11.53 -6.04
CA PRO A 255 -9.44 -10.66 -7.14
C PRO A 255 -10.87 -10.92 -7.64
N ILE A 256 -11.46 -9.88 -8.24
CA ILE A 256 -12.83 -9.84 -8.78
C ILE A 256 -12.86 -10.33 -10.23
#